data_AF-A0A6M0L4D5-F1
#
_entry.id   AF-A0A6M0L4D5-F1
#
_cell.length_a   1.000
_cell.length_b   1.000
_cell.length_c   1.000
_cell.angle_alpha   90.00
_cell.angle_beta   90.00
_cell.angle_gamma   90.00
#
_symmetry.space_group_name_H-M   'P 1'
#
loop_
_entity.id
_entity.type
_entity.pdbx_description
1 polymer ?
#
loop_
_entity_poly.entity_id
_entity_poly.type
_entity_poly.pdbx_seq_one_letter_code
_entity_poly.pdbx_strand_id
1 'polypeptide(L)'
;MSDLMEVNLTGSAFKIEKITPAQQYISKIETTTWSWSVTPTKVGEHDLQLVVTAIFTTDEGKKIRRLKTFDEVIKVKSLPLMEQVINFFEKEYKWLFATFLIPIFLWYRKRRKDSH
;
A
#
# COMPACT_ATOMS: atom_id res chain seq x y z
N MET A 1 -29.17 13.36 17.65
CA MET A 1 -27.86 13.96 17.93
C MET A 1 -26.83 13.19 17.12
N SER A 2 -26.11 13.88 16.24
CA SER A 2 -24.97 13.33 15.52
C SER A 2 -23.70 13.81 16.23
N ASP A 3 -22.81 12.89 16.56
CA ASP A 3 -21.54 13.21 17.22
C ASP A 3 -20.49 13.52 16.15
N LEU A 4 -19.59 14.46 16.40
CA LEU A 4 -18.50 14.76 15.46
C LEU A 4 -17.33 13.84 15.76
N MET A 5 -16.80 13.15 14.76
CA MET A 5 -15.60 12.34 14.89
C MET A 5 -14.52 12.78 13.90
N GLU A 6 -13.27 12.63 14.31
CA GLU A 6 -12.08 12.83 13.49
C GLU A 6 -11.25 11.56 13.46
N VAL A 7 -10.83 11.14 12.26
CA VAL A 7 -9.94 10.00 12.08
C VAL A 7 -8.68 10.41 11.34
N ASN A 8 -7.53 10.07 11.90
CA ASN A 8 -6.22 10.32 11.33
C ASN A 8 -5.44 9.02 11.19
N LEU A 9 -4.88 8.81 9.99
CA LEU A 9 -3.97 7.72 9.69
C LEU A 9 -2.58 8.31 9.41
N THR A 10 -1.56 7.81 10.10
CA THR A 10 -0.19 8.35 10.02
C THR A 10 0.84 7.23 9.89
N GLY A 11 1.96 7.53 9.24
CA GLY A 11 3.09 6.59 9.13
C GLY A 11 4.19 7.16 8.24
N SER A 12 5.43 7.21 8.74
CA SER A 12 6.54 7.90 8.06
C SER A 12 7.06 7.19 6.81
N ALA A 13 6.74 5.91 6.64
CA ALA A 13 7.16 5.09 5.51
C ALA A 13 6.09 4.99 4.40
N PHE A 14 5.04 5.83 4.48
CA PHE A 14 3.92 5.80 3.57
C PHE A 14 3.57 7.20 3.07
N LYS A 15 3.18 7.28 1.80
CA LYS A 15 2.41 8.40 1.26
C LYS A 15 0.94 8.08 1.52
N ILE A 16 0.27 8.92 2.30
CA ILE A 16 -1.12 8.72 2.72
C ILE A 16 -1.97 9.86 2.16
N GLU A 17 -2.98 9.52 1.36
CA GLU A 17 -3.91 10.46 0.77
C GLU A 17 -5.33 10.17 1.27
N LYS A 18 -6.01 11.20 1.78
CA LYS A 18 -7.38 11.09 2.30
C LYS A 18 -8.35 11.01 1.12
N ILE A 19 -9.11 9.92 1.01
CA ILE A 19 -10.18 9.77 0.00
C ILE A 19 -11.47 10.38 0.53
N THR A 20 -11.74 10.20 1.83
CA THR A 20 -12.88 10.83 2.51
C THR A 20 -12.42 11.93 3.47
N PRO A 21 -13.31 12.87 3.83
CA PRO A 21 -13.01 13.88 4.85
C PRO A 21 -12.64 13.21 6.18
N ALA A 22 -11.57 13.70 6.82
CA ALA A 22 -11.10 13.17 8.11
C ALA A 22 -12.09 13.43 9.26
N GLN A 23 -12.82 14.55 9.19
CA GLN A 23 -13.85 14.91 10.15
C GLN A 23 -15.22 14.66 9.54
N GLN A 24 -16.06 13.88 10.23
CA GLN A 24 -17.42 13.58 9.80
C GLN A 24 -18.37 13.51 10.99
N TYR A 25 -19.61 13.92 10.76
CA TYR A 25 -20.70 13.65 11.70
C TYR A 25 -21.10 12.19 11.57
N ILE A 26 -21.15 11.49 12.70
CA ILE A 26 -21.56 10.10 12.75
C ILE A 26 -23.01 9.99 13.22
N SER A 27 -23.72 8.98 12.68
CA SER A 27 -25.05 8.59 13.11
C SER A 27 -24.96 7.31 13.93
N LYS A 28 -25.91 7.09 14.85
CA LYS A 28 -26.05 5.79 15.55
C LYS A 28 -26.73 4.73 14.69
N ILE A 29 -27.32 5.14 13.56
CA ILE A 29 -28.15 4.30 12.70
C ILE A 29 -27.37 3.85 11.46
N GLU A 30 -26.48 4.71 10.96
CA GLU A 30 -25.73 4.47 9.72
C GLU A 30 -24.25 4.26 10.01
N THR A 31 -23.61 3.38 9.25
CA THR A 31 -22.17 3.14 9.36
C THR A 31 -21.40 4.23 8.61
N THR A 32 -20.61 5.01 9.34
CA THR A 32 -19.69 5.99 8.75
C THR A 32 -18.37 5.32 8.37
N THR A 33 -17.87 5.58 7.17
CA THR A 33 -16.63 4.98 6.65
C THR A 33 -15.60 6.04 6.32
N TRP A 34 -14.34 5.71 6.59
CA TRP A 34 -13.20 6.52 6.18
C TRP A 34 -12.26 5.71 5.30
N SER A 35 -11.79 6.34 4.22
CA SER A 35 -10.95 5.70 3.22
C SER A 35 -9.71 6.52 2.96
N TRP A 36 -8.58 5.83 2.80
CA TRP A 36 -7.29 6.40 2.45
C TRP A 36 -6.65 5.60 1.32
N SER A 37 -5.93 6.30 0.45
CA SER A 37 -4.98 5.69 -0.46
C SER A 37 -3.61 5.69 0.22
N VAL A 38 -2.99 4.52 0.35
CA VAL A 38 -1.73 4.34 1.07
C VAL A 38 -0.71 3.71 0.13
N THR A 39 0.38 4.43 -0.14
CA THR A 39 1.49 3.94 -0.97
C THR A 39 2.76 3.82 -0.12
N PRO A 40 3.39 2.63 -0.02
CA PRO A 40 4.66 2.48 0.68
C PRO A 40 5.77 3.25 -0.04
N THR A 41 6.57 4.00 0.71
CA THR A 41 7.75 4.74 0.20
C THR A 41 9.07 4.10 0.61
N LYS A 42 9.05 3.16 1.56
CA LYS A 42 10.20 2.37 2.01
C LYS A 42 9.87 0.89 2.01
N VAL A 43 10.83 0.07 1.59
CA VAL A 43 10.75 -1.39 1.67
C VAL A 43 10.91 -1.83 3.12
N GLY A 44 10.31 -2.97 3.47
CA GLY A 44 10.39 -3.57 4.80
C GLY A 44 9.08 -3.50 5.57
N GLU A 45 9.16 -3.79 6.86
CA GLU A 45 8.03 -3.75 7.79
C GLU A 45 7.97 -2.37 8.44
N HIS A 46 6.84 -1.70 8.26
CA HIS A 46 6.60 -0.37 8.81
C HIS A 46 5.20 -0.29 9.39
N ASP A 47 5.07 0.54 10.42
CA ASP A 47 3.83 0.71 11.17
C ASP A 47 3.01 1.88 10.61
N LEU A 48 1.69 1.67 10.48
CA LEU A 48 0.68 2.69 10.29
C LEU A 48 -0.09 2.86 11.60
N GLN A 49 -0.27 4.09 12.06
CA GLN A 49 -1.02 4.39 13.26
C GLN A 49 -2.37 5.04 12.90
N LEU A 50 -3.44 4.38 13.29
CA LEU A 50 -4.82 4.86 13.15
C LEU A 50 -5.30 5.43 14.49
N VAL A 51 -5.69 6.69 14.48
CA VAL A 51 -6.22 7.40 15.65
C VAL A 51 -7.62 7.91 15.36
N VAL A 52 -8.60 7.48 16.16
CA VAL A 52 -9.97 7.98 16.14
C VAL A 52 -10.19 8.86 17.37
N THR A 53 -10.74 10.04 17.14
CA THR A 53 -11.02 11.05 18.16
C THR A 53 -12.48 11.47 18.09
N ALA A 54 -13.20 11.31 19.20
CA ALA A 54 -14.52 11.88 19.35
C ALA A 54 -14.40 13.36 19.75
N ILE A 55 -15.18 14.21 19.08
CA ILE A 55 -15.26 15.65 19.31
C ILE A 55 -16.67 15.97 19.77
N PHE A 56 -16.79 16.48 21.01
CA PHE A 56 -18.07 16.87 21.58
C PHE A 56 -18.01 18.28 22.17
N THR A 57 -19.12 19.00 21.97
CA THR A 57 -19.35 20.31 22.55
C THR A 57 -20.03 20.10 23.91
N THR A 58 -19.46 20.70 24.95
CA THR A 58 -20.07 20.69 26.30
C THR A 58 -21.04 21.86 26.44
N ASP A 59 -22.04 21.74 27.33
CA ASP A 59 -23.17 22.69 27.49
C ASP A 59 -22.78 24.16 27.75
N GLU A 60 -21.53 24.45 28.10
CA GLU A 60 -21.01 25.83 28.14
C GLU A 60 -20.64 26.41 26.76
N GLY A 61 -20.88 25.67 25.67
CA GLY A 61 -20.73 26.11 24.27
C GLY A 61 -19.32 26.51 23.82
N LYS A 62 -18.35 26.55 24.74
CA LYS A 62 -17.03 27.18 24.51
C LYS A 62 -15.84 26.22 24.57
N LYS A 63 -16.03 24.94 24.91
CA LYS A 63 -14.93 23.98 25.05
C LYS A 63 -15.16 22.75 24.18
N ILE A 64 -14.32 22.64 23.15
CA ILE A 64 -14.15 21.44 22.34
C ILE A 64 -13.32 20.46 23.17
N ARG A 65 -13.91 19.32 23.57
CA ARG A 65 -13.15 18.19 24.14
C ARG A 65 -12.87 17.19 23.03
N ARG A 66 -11.61 16.74 22.97
CA ARG A 66 -11.14 15.66 22.12
C ARG A 66 -10.85 14.45 22.99
N LEU A 67 -11.55 13.35 22.76
CA LEU A 67 -11.30 12.09 23.44
C LEU A 67 -10.79 11.09 22.42
N LYS A 68 -9.58 10.58 22.62
CA LYS A 68 -9.04 9.48 21.81
C LYS A 68 -9.85 8.22 22.14
N THR A 69 -10.67 7.77 21.20
CA THR A 69 -11.55 6.61 21.41
C THR A 69 -10.93 5.33 20.90
N PHE A 70 -10.03 5.42 19.92
CA PHE A 70 -9.37 4.26 19.33
C PHE A 70 -7.95 4.61 18.88
N ASP A 71 -7.03 3.67 19.11
CA ASP A 71 -5.62 3.74 18.70
C ASP A 71 -5.18 2.34 18.28
N GLU A 72 -4.83 2.17 17.01
CA GLU A 72 -4.38 0.88 16.49
C GLU A 72 -3.14 1.04 15.62
N VAL A 73 -2.22 0.07 15.77
CA VAL A 73 -1.00 -0.02 14.99
C VAL A 73 -1.16 -1.15 13.96
N ILE A 74 -1.16 -0.79 12.68
CA ILE A 74 -1.27 -1.70 11.55
C ILE A 74 0.14 -1.95 11.00
N LYS A 75 0.62 -3.19 11.10
CA LYS A 75 1.91 -3.60 10.53
C LYS A 75 1.75 -3.89 9.04
N VAL A 76 2.47 -3.16 8.20
CA VAL A 76 2.45 -3.36 6.75
C VAL A 76 3.83 -3.80 6.27
N LYS A 77 3.86 -4.92 5.55
CA LYS A 77 5.08 -5.45 4.93
C LYS A 77 5.10 -5.09 3.45
N SER A 78 6.04 -4.23 3.06
CA SER A 78 6.32 -3.92 1.66
C SER A 78 7.50 -4.75 1.18
N LEU A 79 7.27 -5.61 0.18
CA LEU A 79 8.32 -6.41 -0.46
C LEU A 79 9.05 -5.59 -1.53
N PRO A 80 10.36 -5.79 -1.72
CA PRO A 80 11.12 -5.11 -2.77
C PRO A 80 10.59 -5.49 -4.16
N LEU A 81 10.51 -4.50 -5.06
CA LEU A 81 10.11 -4.67 -6.48
C LEU A 81 10.90 -5.77 -7.21
N MET A 82 12.17 -5.99 -6.83
CA MET A 82 13.01 -7.04 -7.41
C MET A 82 12.55 -8.47 -7.09
N GLU A 83 11.90 -8.70 -5.95
CA GLU A 83 11.36 -10.04 -5.62
C GLU A 83 10.11 -10.37 -6.46
N GLN A 84 9.28 -9.38 -6.78
CA GLN A 84 8.12 -9.59 -7.67
C GLN A 84 8.58 -9.91 -9.10
N VAL A 85 9.67 -9.29 -9.55
CA VAL A 85 10.27 -9.51 -10.87
C VAL A 85 10.94 -10.88 -10.95
N ILE A 86 11.71 -11.31 -9.94
CA ILE A 86 12.33 -12.65 -9.90
C ILE A 86 11.26 -13.76 -9.87
N ASN A 87 10.20 -13.61 -9.07
CA ASN A 87 9.09 -14.56 -9.03
C ASN A 87 8.32 -14.65 -10.36
N PHE A 88 8.27 -13.55 -11.13
CA PHE A 88 7.70 -13.57 -12.48
C PHE A 88 8.66 -14.26 -13.47
N PHE A 89 9.96 -13.99 -13.39
CA PHE A 89 10.95 -14.57 -14.29
C PHE A 89 11.14 -16.06 -14.07
N GLU A 90 11.12 -16.59 -12.84
CA GLU A 90 11.30 -18.03 -12.58
C GLU A 90 10.24 -18.92 -13.25
N LYS A 91 9.02 -18.39 -13.45
CA LYS A 91 7.90 -19.19 -13.93
C LYS A 91 8.05 -19.59 -15.40
N GLU A 92 8.69 -18.78 -16.24
CA GLU A 92 8.68 -19.01 -17.70
C GLU A 92 9.93 -18.65 -18.51
N TYR A 93 11.01 -18.10 -17.93
CA TYR A 93 12.20 -17.67 -18.70
C TYR A 93 12.88 -18.75 -19.59
N LYS A 94 12.62 -20.04 -19.34
CA LYS A 94 13.21 -21.17 -20.11
C LYS A 94 12.88 -21.13 -21.61
N TRP A 95 11.68 -20.69 -22.01
CA TRP A 95 11.29 -20.67 -23.44
C TRP A 95 11.93 -19.50 -24.21
N LEU A 96 12.19 -18.37 -23.54
CA LEU A 96 12.85 -17.21 -24.14
C LEU A 96 14.28 -17.58 -24.56
N PHE A 97 15.05 -18.19 -23.65
CA PHE A 97 16.40 -18.63 -23.99
C PHE A 97 16.43 -19.77 -25.03
N ALA A 98 15.49 -20.71 -24.99
CA ALA A 98 15.41 -21.75 -26.03
C ALA A 98 15.17 -21.16 -27.43
N THR A 99 14.31 -20.15 -27.54
CA THR A 99 13.96 -19.51 -28.82
C THR A 99 15.13 -18.72 -29.41
N PHE A 100 15.96 -18.06 -28.59
CA PHE A 100 17.10 -17.29 -29.08
C PHE A 100 18.39 -18.12 -29.22
N LEU A 101 18.70 -19.00 -28.26
CA LEU A 101 20.00 -19.70 -28.23
C LEU A 101 20.08 -20.84 -29.24
N ILE A 102 18.98 -21.57 -29.51
CA ILE A 102 18.97 -22.68 -30.47
C ILE A 102 19.29 -22.19 -31.91
N PRO A 103 18.62 -21.16 -32.46
CA PRO A 103 18.95 -20.68 -33.80
C PRO A 103 20.35 -20.05 -33.88
N ILE A 104 20.81 -19.35 -32.85
CA ILE A 104 22.18 -18.79 -32.80
C ILE A 104 23.22 -19.92 -32.80
N PHE A 105 23.00 -20.99 -32.03
CA PHE A 105 23.88 -22.15 -31.98
C PHE A 105 23.94 -22.89 -33.32
N LEU A 106 22.78 -23.10 -33.96
CA LEU A 106 22.70 -23.72 -35.28
C LEU A 106 23.39 -22.87 -36.36
N TRP A 107 23.20 -21.55 -36.32
CA TRP A 107 23.86 -20.61 -37.23
C TRP A 107 25.38 -20.59 -37.04
N TYR A 108 25.84 -20.57 -35.79
CA TYR A 108 27.26 -20.64 -35.46
C TYR A 108 27.91 -21.95 -35.94
N ARG A 109 27.21 -23.08 -35.81
CA ARG A 109 27.69 -24.38 -36.29
C ARG A 109 27.72 -24.48 -37.82
N LYS A 110 26.75 -23.86 -38.50
CA LYS A 110 26.74 -23.75 -39.97
C LYS A 110 27.93 -22.92 -40.47
N ARG A 111 28.17 -21.76 -39.85
CA ARG A 111 29.27 -20.86 -40.21
C ARG A 111 30.66 -21.51 -40.09
N ARG A 112 30.85 -22.43 -39.14
CA ARG A 112 32.10 -23.19 -39.01
C ARG A 112 32.31 -24.30 -40.04
N LYS A 113 31.26 -24.75 -40.74
CA LYS A 113 31.39 -25.76 -41.81
C LYS A 113 31.71 -25.15 -43.17
N ASP A 114 31.38 -23.89 -43.39
CA ASP A 114 31.59 -23.21 -44.68
C ASP A 114 32.99 -22.56 -44.79
N SER A 115 33.87 -22.74 -43.79
CA SER A 115 35.23 -22.17 -43.72
C SER A 115 36.35 -23.22 -43.75
N HIS A 116 36.05 -24.45 -44.16
CA HIS A 116 37.01 -25.55 -44.25
C HIS A 116 36.86 -26.31 -45.57
#